data_AF-A7SJX2-F1
#
_entry.id   AF-A7SJX2-F1
#
_cell.length_a   1.000
_cell.length_b   1.000
_cell.length_c   1.000
_cell.angle_alpha   90.00
_cell.angle_beta   90.00
_cell.angle_gamma   90.00
#
_symmetry.space_group_name_H-M   'P 1'
#
loop_
_entity.id
_entity.type
_entity.pdbx_description
1 polymer ?
#
loop_
_entity_poly.entity_id
_entity_poly.type
_entity_poly.pdbx_seq_one_letter_code
_entity_poly.pdbx_strand_id
1 'polypeptide(L)'
;GPYLIVITKKKLVGYIQGSEVWKVLQTNVIPFPRATLHLTESQQYHNKLYLSMVQSVLQTESFYFSCTYDLTHTLQRLSRTSPEFLQMPLYERVDPRFVWNSHLL
;
A
#
# COMPACT_ATOMS: atom_id res chain seq x y z
N GLY A 1 -2.18 18.85 3.87
CA GLY A 1 -2.94 18.14 4.92
C GLY A 1 -2.81 16.64 4.69
N PRO A 2 -3.40 15.79 5.54
CA PRO A 2 -3.41 14.35 5.30
C PRO A 2 -4.28 14.01 4.08
N TYR A 3 -3.98 12.88 3.44
CA TYR A 3 -4.74 12.28 2.36
C TYR A 3 -4.93 10.80 2.64
N LEU A 4 -6.06 10.24 2.23
CA LEU A 4 -6.35 8.82 2.26
C LEU A 4 -6.09 8.22 0.88
N ILE A 5 -5.22 7.23 0.78
CA ILE A 5 -4.99 6.47 -0.45
C ILE A 5 -5.82 5.19 -0.40
N VAL A 6 -6.68 4.98 -1.39
CA VAL A 6 -7.56 3.80 -1.47
C VAL A 6 -7.32 3.02 -2.75
N ILE A 7 -7.40 1.69 -2.68
CA ILE A 7 -7.48 0.82 -3.84
C ILE A 7 -8.94 0.75 -4.28
N THR A 8 -9.25 1.22 -5.50
CA THR A 8 -10.62 1.25 -6.02
C THR A 8 -10.92 0.10 -6.97
N LYS A 9 -9.90 -0.45 -7.64
CA LYS A 9 -10.02 -1.67 -8.45
C LYS A 9 -8.82 -2.57 -8.25
N LYS A 10 -9.09 -3.88 -8.23
CA LYS A 10 -8.10 -4.95 -8.14
C LYS A 10 -8.47 -6.09 -9.07
N LYS A 11 -7.49 -6.91 -9.45
CA LYS A 11 -7.67 -8.12 -10.27
C LYS A 11 -7.02 -9.31 -9.58
N LEU A 12 -7.73 -10.42 -9.49
CA LEU A 12 -7.16 -11.68 -9.04
C LEU A 12 -6.14 -12.14 -10.08
N VAL A 13 -4.90 -12.41 -9.65
CA VAL A 13 -3.82 -12.88 -10.53
C VAL A 13 -3.41 -14.32 -10.26
N GLY A 14 -3.83 -14.89 -9.13
CA GLY A 14 -3.58 -16.29 -8.81
C GLY A 14 -3.76 -16.61 -7.34
N TYR A 15 -3.31 -17.80 -6.98
CA TYR A 15 -3.36 -18.34 -5.63
C TYR A 15 -2.00 -18.84 -5.19
N ILE A 16 -1.63 -18.61 -3.93
CA ILE A 16 -0.46 -19.18 -3.26
C ILE A 16 -0.96 -19.92 -2.02
N GLN A 17 -0.76 -21.24 -1.96
CA GLN A 17 -1.24 -22.08 -0.84
C GLN A 17 -2.74 -21.85 -0.50
N GLY A 18 -3.58 -21.68 -1.52
CA GLY A 18 -5.01 -21.40 -1.36
C GLY A 18 -5.37 -19.95 -1.04
N SER A 19 -4.39 -19.08 -0.78
CA SER A 19 -4.61 -17.65 -0.57
C SER A 19 -4.59 -16.86 -1.87
N GLU A 20 -5.54 -15.94 -2.02
CA GLU A 20 -5.68 -15.09 -3.20
C GLU A 20 -4.56 -14.05 -3.29
N VAL A 21 -4.02 -13.86 -4.49
CA VAL A 21 -3.08 -12.77 -4.81
C VAL A 21 -3.76 -11.79 -5.75
N TRP A 22 -3.78 -10.53 -5.36
CA TRP A 22 -4.46 -9.45 -6.06
C TRP A 22 -3.44 -8.47 -6.64
N LYS A 23 -3.59 -8.10 -7.91
CA LYS A 23 -2.92 -6.95 -8.53
C LYS A 23 -3.80 -5.71 -8.36
N VAL A 24 -3.21 -4.60 -7.92
CA VAL A 24 -3.89 -3.30 -7.88
C VAL A 24 -4.01 -2.76 -9.31
N LEU A 25 -5.22 -2.36 -9.70
CA LEU A 25 -5.47 -1.78 -11.03
C LEU A 25 -5.72 -0.28 -10.98
N GLN A 26 -6.44 0.18 -9.96
CA GLN A 26 -6.75 1.61 -9.80
C GLN A 26 -6.70 1.99 -8.33
N THR A 27 -6.20 3.19 -8.09
CA THR A 27 -6.14 3.83 -6.78
C THR A 27 -6.79 5.20 -6.85
N ASN A 28 -7.14 5.75 -5.68
CA ASN A 28 -7.60 7.13 -5.56
C ASN A 28 -6.96 7.78 -4.33
N VAL A 29 -6.76 9.09 -4.38
CA VAL A 29 -6.16 9.89 -3.30
C VAL A 29 -7.18 10.94 -2.86
N ILE A 30 -7.72 10.76 -1.65
CA ILE A 30 -8.85 11.54 -1.13
C ILE A 30 -8.33 12.51 -0.07
N PRO A 31 -8.47 13.83 -0.24
CA PRO A 31 -8.09 14.80 0.78
C PRO A 31 -9.03 14.70 1.99
N PHE A 32 -8.49 14.82 3.20
CA PHE A 32 -9.33 15.12 4.35
C PHE A 32 -9.77 16.59 4.29
N PRO A 33 -11.08 16.89 4.29
CA PRO A 33 -11.57 18.26 4.13
C PRO A 33 -10.99 19.20 5.19
N ARG A 34 -10.32 20.27 4.74
CA ARG A 34 -9.86 21.38 5.58
C ARG A 34 -10.01 22.68 4.82
N ALA A 35 -10.29 23.77 5.54
CA ALA A 35 -10.31 25.10 4.95
C ALA A 35 -8.96 25.38 4.28
N THR A 36 -8.93 25.68 2.98
CA THR A 36 -7.70 25.99 2.23
C THR A 36 -7.39 27.49 2.21
N LEU A 37 -8.30 28.32 2.72
CA LEU A 37 -8.24 29.78 2.69
C LEU A 37 -7.03 30.38 3.43
N HIS A 38 -6.43 29.64 4.36
CA HIS A 38 -5.25 30.08 5.11
C HIS A 38 -3.92 29.74 4.40
N LEU A 39 -3.96 29.04 3.26
CA LEU A 39 -2.77 28.57 2.57
C LEU A 39 -2.21 29.63 1.62
N THR A 40 -0.90 29.84 1.67
CA THR A 40 -0.19 30.67 0.70
C THR A 40 -0.15 30.00 -0.68
N GLU A 41 0.06 30.77 -1.74
CA GLU A 41 0.19 30.24 -3.10
C GLU A 41 1.31 29.18 -3.22
N SER A 42 2.45 29.42 -2.56
CA SER A 42 3.56 28.47 -2.52
C SER A 42 3.18 27.14 -1.85
N GLN A 43 2.43 27.18 -0.75
CA GLN A 43 1.94 25.96 -0.08
C GLN A 43 0.98 25.18 -0.98
N GLN A 44 0.09 25.87 -1.70
CA GLN A 44 -0.82 25.23 -2.65
C GLN A 44 -0.06 24.60 -3.82
N TYR A 45 0.95 25.29 -4.34
CA TYR A 45 1.81 24.80 -5.40
C TYR A 45 2.58 23.53 -4.97
N HIS A 46 3.27 23.56 -3.82
CA HIS A 46 4.01 22.41 -3.31
C HIS A 46 3.10 21.20 -3.05
N ASN A 47 1.89 21.43 -2.52
CA ASN A 47 0.92 20.36 -2.32
C ASN A 47 0.48 19.73 -3.66
N LYS A 48 0.21 20.54 -4.69
CA LYS A 48 -0.12 20.03 -6.04
C LYS A 48 1.04 19.24 -6.64
N LEU A 49 2.26 19.74 -6.50
CA LEU A 49 3.47 19.05 -6.98
C LEU A 49 3.64 17.69 -6.30
N TYR A 50 3.55 17.66 -4.96
CA TYR A 50 3.66 16.42 -4.19
C TYR A 50 2.58 15.39 -4.59
N LEU A 51 1.33 15.83 -4.74
CA LEU A 51 0.24 14.96 -5.21
C LEU A 51 0.53 14.37 -6.60
N SER A 52 1.09 15.16 -7.53
CA SER A 52 1.45 14.67 -8.86
C SER A 52 2.53 13.58 -8.80
N MET A 53 3.51 13.71 -7.89
CA MET A 53 4.56 12.72 -7.68
C MET A 53 3.98 11.42 -7.12
N VAL A 54 3.11 11.52 -6.10
CA VAL A 54 2.43 10.35 -5.53
C VAL A 54 1.57 9.64 -6.58
N GLN A 55 0.80 10.40 -7.37
CA GLN A 55 -0.03 9.84 -8.45
C GLN A 55 0.81 9.10 -9.49
N SER A 56 1.96 9.66 -9.88
CA SER A 56 2.88 9.01 -10.82
C SER A 56 3.35 7.63 -10.32
N VAL A 57 3.73 7.53 -9.04
CA VAL A 57 4.13 6.25 -8.43
C VAL A 57 2.94 5.28 -8.38
N LEU A 58 1.77 5.75 -7.96
CA LEU A 58 0.56 4.92 -7.85
C LEU A 58 0.03 4.41 -9.20
N GLN A 59 0.37 5.07 -10.31
CA GLN A 59 0.04 4.62 -11.67
C GLN A 59 0.97 3.52 -12.20
N THR A 60 2.06 3.23 -11.49
CA THR A 60 2.97 2.13 -11.87
C THR A 60 2.29 0.79 -11.61
N GLU A 61 2.28 -0.11 -12.61
CA GLU A 61 1.63 -1.42 -12.52
C GLU A 61 2.39 -2.48 -11.68
N SER A 62 2.77 -2.13 -10.46
CA SER A 62 3.72 -2.93 -9.65
C SER A 62 3.21 -3.34 -8.28
N PHE A 63 1.97 -3.00 -7.91
CA PHE A 63 1.44 -3.29 -6.57
C PHE A 63 0.62 -4.58 -6.53
N TYR A 64 1.01 -5.46 -5.61
CA TYR A 64 0.34 -6.72 -5.34
C TYR A 64 0.09 -6.85 -3.84
N PHE A 65 -1.01 -7.50 -3.47
CA PHE A 65 -1.32 -7.79 -2.08
C PHE A 65 -2.13 -9.09 -1.95
N SER A 66 -2.12 -9.64 -0.74
CA SER A 66 -3.03 -10.70 -0.31
C SER A 66 -3.58 -10.32 1.06
N CYS A 67 -4.84 -10.67 1.32
CA CYS A 67 -5.46 -10.43 2.63
C CYS A 67 -5.12 -11.53 3.65
N THR A 68 -4.64 -12.68 3.19
CA THR A 68 -4.45 -13.88 4.03
C THR A 68 -3.03 -14.46 3.92
N TYR A 69 -2.21 -13.97 3.00
CA TYR A 69 -0.85 -14.45 2.78
C TYR A 69 0.17 -13.31 2.85
N ASP A 70 1.32 -13.57 3.46
CA ASP A 70 2.41 -12.60 3.54
C ASP A 70 3.27 -12.65 2.28
N LEU A 71 3.05 -11.71 1.36
CA LEU A 71 3.83 -11.57 0.13
C LEU A 71 5.20 -10.91 0.33
N THR A 72 5.47 -10.35 1.50
CA THR A 72 6.75 -9.67 1.79
C THR A 72 7.87 -10.67 2.10
N HIS A 73 7.52 -11.92 2.40
CA HIS A 73 8.45 -13.02 2.59
C HIS A 73 8.40 -14.04 1.45
N THR A 74 9.55 -14.61 1.10
CA THR A 74 9.58 -15.77 0.20
C THR A 74 9.04 -17.01 0.91
N LEU A 75 8.53 -17.98 0.14
CA LEU A 75 8.05 -19.25 0.69
C LEU A 75 9.12 -19.98 1.53
N GLN A 76 10.38 -19.93 1.10
CA GLN A 76 11.50 -20.52 1.82
C GLN A 76 11.77 -19.82 3.18
N ARG A 77 11.54 -18.52 3.29
CA ARG A 77 11.67 -17.81 4.58
C ARG A 77 10.53 -18.19 5.50
N LEU A 78 9.29 -18.18 5.00
CA LEU A 78 8.11 -18.58 5.77
C LEU A 78 8.18 -20.03 6.25
N SER A 79 8.77 -20.96 5.49
CA SER A 79 8.94 -22.34 5.94
C SER A 79 9.95 -22.50 7.09
N ARG A 80 10.74 -21.46 7.39
CA ARG A 80 11.74 -21.44 8.46
C ARG A 80 11.30 -20.61 9.67
N THR A 81 10.12 -19.98 9.63
CA THR A 81 9.57 -19.23 10.77
C THR A 81 8.83 -20.15 11.74
N SER A 82 8.71 -19.74 12.99
CA SER A 82 7.99 -20.52 14.00
C SER A 82 6.46 -20.48 13.78
N PRO A 83 5.70 -21.44 14.33
CA PRO A 83 4.25 -21.42 14.27
C PRO A 83 3.63 -20.14 14.88
N GLU A 84 4.25 -19.58 15.92
CA GLU A 84 3.80 -18.35 16.58
C GLU A 84 3.87 -17.15 15.63
N PHE A 85 4.97 -17.04 14.86
CA PHE A 85 5.10 -16.03 13.81
C PHE A 85 4.00 -16.15 12.76
N LEU A 86 3.62 -17.38 12.41
CA LEU A 86 2.54 -17.66 11.45
C LEU A 86 1.12 -17.35 12.00
N GLN A 87 0.98 -17.16 13.31
CA GLN A 87 -0.28 -16.72 13.94
C GLN A 87 -0.38 -15.19 14.10
N MET A 88 0.72 -14.46 13.98
CA MET A 88 0.69 -12.99 14.05
C MET A 88 -0.12 -12.36 12.90
N PRO A 89 -0.80 -11.23 13.14
CA PRO A 89 -1.41 -10.43 12.08
C PRO A 89 -0.39 -10.06 11.00
N LEU A 90 -0.83 -10.02 9.73
CA LEU A 90 0.07 -9.78 8.59
C LEU A 90 0.92 -8.51 8.75
N TYR A 91 0.32 -7.41 9.23
CA TYR A 91 1.02 -6.13 9.35
C TYR A 91 2.15 -6.14 10.40
N GLU A 92 2.08 -7.02 11.41
CA GLU A 92 3.10 -7.10 12.47
C GLU A 92 4.33 -7.92 12.05
N ARG A 93 4.18 -8.76 11.03
CA ARG A 93 5.19 -9.75 10.64
C ARG A 93 5.79 -9.50 9.25
N VAL A 94 5.46 -8.38 8.61
CA VAL A 94 5.99 -8.04 7.28
C VAL A 94 7.51 -7.90 7.28
N ASP A 95 8.16 -8.26 6.17
CA ASP A 95 9.56 -7.89 5.93
C ASP A 95 9.62 -6.39 5.58
N PRO A 96 10.26 -5.55 6.41
CA PRO A 96 10.26 -4.09 6.23
C PRO A 96 10.87 -3.65 4.90
N ARG A 97 11.67 -4.51 4.25
CA ARG A 97 12.28 -4.22 2.95
C ARG A 97 11.30 -4.32 1.77
N PHE A 98 10.20 -5.06 1.95
CA PHE A 98 9.26 -5.38 0.86
C PHE A 98 7.84 -4.87 1.12
N VAL A 99 7.57 -4.24 2.26
CA VAL A 99 6.31 -3.51 2.52
C VAL A 99 6.40 -2.08 1.99
N TRP A 100 5.97 -1.88 0.75
CA TRP A 100 6.04 -0.59 0.08
C TRP A 100 5.26 0.53 0.81
N ASN A 101 4.10 0.21 1.38
CA ASN A 101 3.21 1.17 2.03
C ASN A 101 3.51 1.38 3.52
N SER A 102 4.68 0.96 4.02
CA SER A 102 5.02 1.04 5.45
C SER A 102 4.90 2.45 6.05
N HIS A 103 5.28 3.48 5.27
CA HIS A 103 5.20 4.88 5.70
C HIS A 103 3.82 5.53 5.46
N LEU A 104 2.87 4.78 4.89
CA LEU A 104 1.50 5.23 4.64
C LEU A 104 0.51 4.71 5.69
N LEU A 105 0.95 3.77 6.54
CA LEU A 105 0.20 3.14 7.63
C LEU A 105 0.49 3.87 8.95
#